data_AF-K1Y5E9-F1
#
_entry.id   AF-K1Y5E9-F1
#
_cell.length_a   1.000
_cell.length_b   1.000
_cell.length_c   1.000
_cell.angle_alpha   90.00
_cell.angle_beta   90.00
_cell.angle_gamma   90.00
#
_symmetry.space_group_name_H-M   'P 1'
#
loop_
_entity.id
_entity.type
_entity.pdbx_description
1 polymer ?
#
loop_
_entity_poly.entity_id
_entity_poly.type
_entity_poly.pdbx_seq_one_letter_code
_entity_poly.pdbx_strand_id
1 'polypeptide(L)'
;TGTLVGFKGMNETGEDETVKGFGAELSYTYEQDETSLETGISWVNNIADADGITDVLDEAGIDTISSQAGGLSLHLCAKYGPFSLIGEYTTALDSFDPDQLAYGDDGARPAAWNSELAYTTELLARETVFAAGYQQSREALALGLPEQRLIASASMTILAGTTLSLEYYYDQDYAVADGGTGEDGYGFTTRLAYEF
;
A
#
# COMPACT_ATOMS: atom_id res chain seq x y z
N THR A 1 -13.47 -14.79 6.98
CA THR A 1 -13.88 -13.96 8.12
C THR A 1 -14.60 -12.73 7.63
N GLY A 2 -15.52 -12.16 8.41
CA GLY A 2 -16.16 -10.89 8.07
C GLY A 2 -15.95 -9.89 9.20
N THR A 3 -15.54 -8.68 8.87
CA THR A 3 -15.21 -7.62 9.83
C THR A 3 -15.98 -6.36 9.48
N LEU A 4 -16.44 -5.63 10.50
CA LEU A 4 -16.99 -4.28 10.38
C LEU A 4 -16.14 -3.34 11.22
N VAL A 5 -15.83 -2.17 10.68
CA VAL A 5 -15.04 -1.15 11.38
C VAL A 5 -15.78 0.18 11.38
N GLY A 6 -15.60 0.95 12.44
CA GLY A 6 -16.02 2.35 12.55
C GLY A 6 -14.84 3.17 13.03
N PHE A 7 -14.59 4.30 12.39
CA PHE A 7 -13.44 5.14 12.64
C PHE A 7 -13.83 6.61 12.71
N LYS A 8 -12.97 7.41 13.35
CA LYS A 8 -13.25 8.82 13.54
C LYS A 8 -13.19 9.55 12.22
N GLY A 9 -12.20 9.35 11.35
CA GLY A 9 -12.23 9.90 9.99
C GLY A 9 -11.92 11.39 9.87
N MET A 10 -11.75 11.83 8.62
CA MET A 10 -11.88 13.23 8.19
C MET A 10 -13.34 13.64 7.99
N ASN A 11 -13.69 14.88 8.37
CA ASN A 11 -15.05 15.42 8.25
C ASN A 11 -15.31 15.95 6.83
N GLU A 12 -16.55 15.81 6.36
CA GLU A 12 -17.03 16.66 5.26
C GLU A 12 -17.27 18.09 5.75
N THR A 13 -17.09 19.04 4.84
CA THR A 13 -17.30 20.46 5.11
C THR A 13 -18.75 20.73 5.47
N GLY A 14 -19.00 21.19 6.70
CA GLY A 14 -20.34 21.49 7.20
C GLY A 14 -21.00 20.35 8.00
N GLU A 15 -20.32 19.23 8.16
CA GLU A 15 -20.73 18.12 9.03
C GLU A 15 -19.85 18.04 10.28
N ASP A 16 -20.45 17.65 11.42
CA ASP A 16 -19.74 17.47 12.70
C ASP A 16 -20.19 16.16 13.35
N GLU A 17 -19.64 15.05 12.87
CA GLU A 17 -19.95 13.70 13.34
C GLU A 17 -18.84 13.15 14.26
N THR A 18 -19.24 12.35 15.26
CA THR A 18 -18.30 11.70 16.20
C THR A 18 -17.67 10.44 15.61
N VAL A 19 -18.37 9.78 14.68
CA VAL A 19 -17.90 8.66 13.86
C VAL A 19 -18.11 9.10 12.42
N LYS A 20 -17.05 9.34 11.66
CA LYS A 20 -17.13 9.93 10.31
C LYS A 20 -16.80 8.90 9.23
N GLY A 21 -16.46 7.68 9.62
CA GLY A 21 -16.19 6.59 8.69
C GLY A 21 -16.59 5.22 9.20
N PHE A 22 -16.95 4.36 8.26
CA PHE A 22 -17.27 2.96 8.47
C PHE A 22 -16.76 2.13 7.30
N GLY A 23 -16.49 0.86 7.58
CA GLY A 23 -16.01 -0.06 6.59
C GLY A 23 -16.41 -1.49 6.88
N ALA A 24 -16.28 -2.31 5.84
CA ALA A 24 -16.55 -3.73 5.91
C ALA A 24 -15.46 -4.49 5.16
N GLU A 25 -15.12 -5.67 5.66
CA GLU A 25 -14.19 -6.58 5.00
C GLU A 25 -14.80 -7.98 4.98
N LEU A 26 -14.57 -8.67 3.86
CA LEU A 26 -14.79 -10.09 3.73
C LEU A 26 -13.49 -10.75 3.27
N SER A 27 -13.03 -11.74 4.03
CA SER A 27 -11.84 -12.53 3.71
C SER A 27 -12.13 -14.02 3.73
N TYR A 28 -11.31 -14.77 3.02
CA TYR A 28 -11.29 -16.22 2.98
C TYR A 28 -9.86 -16.70 3.19
N THR A 29 -9.69 -17.63 4.13
CA THR A 29 -8.40 -18.25 4.43
C THR A 29 -8.54 -19.76 4.25
N TYR A 30 -7.57 -20.35 3.56
CA TYR A 30 -7.42 -21.76 3.32
C TYR A 30 -6.01 -22.18 3.68
N GLU A 31 -5.87 -23.27 4.44
CA GLU A 31 -4.59 -23.84 4.83
C GLU A 31 -4.66 -25.36 4.72
N GLN A 32 -3.70 -25.96 4.02
CA GLN A 32 -3.52 -27.41 3.93
C GLN A 32 -2.06 -27.72 3.65
N ASP A 33 -1.44 -28.52 4.51
CA ASP A 33 -0.03 -28.95 4.40
C ASP A 33 0.91 -27.75 4.16
N GLU A 34 1.65 -27.75 3.05
CA GLU A 34 2.59 -26.70 2.65
C GLU A 34 1.92 -25.57 1.85
N THR A 35 0.58 -25.57 1.75
CA THR A 35 -0.20 -24.59 0.99
C THR A 35 -1.03 -23.72 1.93
N SER A 36 -0.90 -22.40 1.79
CA SER A 36 -1.86 -21.46 2.37
C SER A 36 -2.30 -20.43 1.35
N LEU A 37 -3.53 -19.96 1.51
CA LEU A 37 -4.14 -18.92 0.69
C LEU A 37 -5.03 -18.07 1.59
N GLU A 38 -4.79 -16.79 1.61
CA GLU A 38 -5.67 -15.78 2.17
C GLU A 38 -6.01 -14.78 1.08
N THR A 39 -7.28 -14.42 0.96
CA THR A 39 -7.71 -13.35 0.06
C THR A 39 -8.90 -12.63 0.65
N GLY A 40 -8.99 -11.34 0.40
CA GLY A 40 -10.08 -10.54 0.91
C GLY A 40 -10.34 -9.30 0.09
N ILE A 41 -11.52 -8.74 0.36
CA ILE A 41 -11.99 -7.48 -0.20
C ILE A 41 -12.48 -6.62 0.96
N SER A 42 -12.08 -5.37 0.98
CA SER A 42 -12.55 -4.39 1.95
C SER A 42 -13.08 -3.14 1.25
N TRP A 43 -14.01 -2.50 1.92
CA TRP A 43 -14.61 -1.25 1.51
C TRP A 43 -14.68 -0.30 2.70
N VAL A 44 -14.42 0.97 2.46
CA VAL A 44 -14.65 2.07 3.41
C VAL A 44 -15.49 3.15 2.74
N ASN A 45 -16.34 3.84 3.49
CA ASN A 45 -17.10 4.98 2.94
C ASN A 45 -16.23 6.22 2.71
N ASN A 46 -15.08 6.31 3.40
CA ASN A 46 -14.18 7.46 3.36
C ASN A 46 -12.73 6.99 3.34
N ILE A 47 -12.09 7.01 2.17
CA ILE A 47 -10.67 6.69 1.97
C ILE A 47 -9.76 7.88 2.30
N ALA A 48 -10.31 9.09 2.46
CA ALA A 48 -9.52 10.29 2.76
C ALA A 48 -8.78 10.20 4.10
N ASP A 49 -9.22 9.30 4.99
CA ASP A 49 -8.58 9.02 6.28
C ASP A 49 -7.39 8.06 6.17
N ALA A 50 -7.01 7.64 4.96
CA ALA A 50 -5.78 6.88 4.76
C ALA A 50 -4.58 7.79 5.06
N ASP A 51 -3.62 7.32 5.86
CA ASP A 51 -2.47 8.11 6.36
C ASP A 51 -1.81 8.98 5.27
N GLY A 52 -1.49 8.41 4.10
CA GLY A 52 -0.84 9.16 3.01
C GLY A 52 -1.71 10.26 2.39
N ILE A 53 -3.04 10.13 2.40
CA ILE A 53 -3.97 11.16 1.93
C ILE A 53 -4.16 12.23 3.01
N THR A 54 -4.36 11.82 4.27
CA THR A 54 -4.46 12.72 5.42
C THR A 54 -3.22 13.59 5.55
N ASP A 55 -2.01 13.04 5.41
CA ASP A 55 -0.75 13.77 5.50
C ASP A 55 -0.68 14.92 4.47
N VAL A 56 -1.10 14.66 3.22
CA VAL A 56 -1.12 15.66 2.14
C VAL A 56 -2.15 16.75 2.42
N LEU A 57 -3.32 16.38 2.92
CA LEU A 57 -4.40 17.32 3.24
C LEU A 57 -4.03 18.19 4.44
N ASP A 58 -3.42 17.62 5.47
CA ASP A 58 -2.89 18.33 6.62
C ASP A 58 -1.77 19.31 6.23
N GLU A 59 -0.86 18.91 5.34
CA GLU A 59 0.21 19.79 4.82
C GLU A 59 -0.36 20.97 4.02
N ALA A 60 -1.47 20.76 3.31
CA ALA A 60 -2.22 21.81 2.61
C ALA A 60 -3.08 22.69 3.55
N GLY A 61 -3.19 22.35 4.84
CA GLY A 61 -4.04 23.04 5.81
C GLY A 61 -5.53 22.79 5.61
N ILE A 62 -5.89 21.62 5.10
CA ILE A 62 -7.27 21.20 4.81
C ILE A 62 -7.78 20.29 5.92
N ASP A 63 -8.53 20.87 6.87
CA ASP A 63 -9.07 20.14 8.03
C ASP A 63 -10.37 19.36 7.72
N THR A 64 -11.01 19.63 6.58
CA THR A 64 -12.26 19.00 6.13
C THR A 64 -12.28 18.81 4.62
N ILE A 65 -12.85 17.69 4.16
CA ILE A 65 -13.00 17.38 2.73
C ILE A 65 -14.31 17.92 2.17
N SER A 66 -14.39 18.13 0.86
CA SER A 66 -15.60 18.64 0.21
C SER A 66 -16.66 17.54 0.08
N SER A 67 -16.21 16.32 -0.18
CA SER A 67 -17.01 15.09 -0.17
C SER A 67 -16.14 13.88 0.15
N GLN A 68 -16.71 12.92 0.87
CA GLN A 68 -16.12 11.61 1.13
C GLN A 68 -16.04 10.80 -0.15
N ALA A 69 -14.82 10.38 -0.49
CA ALA A 69 -14.60 9.38 -1.51
C ALA A 69 -14.59 7.99 -0.86
N GLY A 70 -15.42 7.07 -1.35
CA GLY A 70 -15.36 5.68 -0.92
C GLY A 70 -14.01 5.03 -1.29
N GLY A 71 -13.61 4.00 -0.56
CA GLY A 71 -12.39 3.23 -0.83
C GLY A 71 -12.70 1.76 -1.04
N LEU A 72 -11.95 1.12 -1.93
CA LEU A 72 -11.99 -0.33 -2.13
C LEU A 72 -10.57 -0.89 -2.10
N SER A 73 -10.37 -1.98 -1.37
CA SER A 73 -9.11 -2.72 -1.37
C SER A 73 -9.32 -4.21 -1.58
N LEU A 74 -8.33 -4.84 -2.22
CA LEU A 74 -8.22 -6.28 -2.44
C LEU A 74 -6.86 -6.75 -1.94
N HIS A 75 -6.81 -7.91 -1.30
CA HIS A 75 -5.55 -8.54 -0.93
C HIS A 75 -5.55 -10.03 -1.25
N LEU A 76 -4.34 -10.55 -1.45
CA LEU A 76 -4.01 -11.94 -1.70
C LEU A 76 -2.67 -12.25 -1.05
N CYS A 77 -2.62 -13.27 -0.21
CA CYS A 77 -1.42 -13.85 0.35
C CYS A 77 -1.45 -15.35 0.09
N ALA A 78 -0.53 -15.87 -0.70
CA ALA A 78 -0.44 -17.30 -0.99
C ALA A 78 0.93 -17.85 -0.60
N LYS A 79 0.98 -19.08 -0.11
CA LYS A 79 2.22 -19.83 0.13
C LYS A 79 2.12 -21.21 -0.47
N TYR A 80 3.22 -21.67 -1.05
CA TYR A 80 3.35 -23.03 -1.56
C TYR A 80 4.80 -23.51 -1.41
N GLY A 81 5.03 -24.39 -0.43
CA GLY A 81 6.38 -24.84 -0.09
C GLY A 81 7.28 -23.65 0.26
N PRO A 82 8.44 -23.48 -0.40
CA PRO A 82 9.37 -22.39 -0.10
C PRO A 82 8.97 -21.04 -0.71
N PHE A 83 7.88 -20.95 -1.46
CA PHE A 83 7.46 -19.72 -2.13
C PHE A 83 6.31 -19.05 -1.40
N SER A 84 6.33 -17.72 -1.37
CA SER A 84 5.19 -16.90 -0.97
C SER A 84 4.91 -15.79 -2.00
N LEU A 85 3.65 -15.50 -2.22
CA LEU A 85 3.17 -14.45 -3.12
C LEU A 85 2.24 -13.51 -2.34
N ILE A 86 2.46 -12.21 -2.49
CA ILE A 86 1.57 -11.15 -2.03
C ILE A 86 1.05 -10.40 -3.25
N GLY A 87 -0.22 -10.02 -3.23
CA GLY A 87 -0.85 -9.15 -4.22
C GLY A 87 -1.88 -8.26 -3.56
N GLU A 88 -1.82 -6.96 -3.78
CA GLU A 88 -2.68 -5.96 -3.15
C GLU A 88 -3.09 -4.90 -4.16
N TYR A 89 -4.32 -4.42 -4.04
CA TYR A 89 -4.85 -3.31 -4.81
C TYR A 89 -5.69 -2.43 -3.90
N THR A 90 -5.55 -1.11 -3.99
CA THR A 90 -6.43 -0.16 -3.31
C THR A 90 -6.76 1.00 -4.23
N THR A 91 -7.97 1.56 -4.12
CA THR A 91 -8.42 2.68 -4.96
C THR A 91 -9.47 3.51 -4.26
N ALA A 92 -9.46 4.81 -4.53
CA ALA A 92 -10.64 5.65 -4.34
C ALA A 92 -11.72 5.24 -5.35
N LEU A 93 -12.98 5.28 -4.93
CA LEU A 93 -14.14 4.98 -5.76
C LEU A 93 -14.62 6.19 -6.55
N ASP A 94 -14.40 7.38 -6.00
CA ASP A 94 -14.73 8.68 -6.57
C ASP A 94 -13.48 9.57 -6.60
N SER A 95 -13.45 10.57 -7.48
CA SER A 95 -12.38 11.57 -7.52
C SER A 95 -12.52 12.53 -6.34
N PHE A 96 -11.37 12.92 -5.79
CA PHE A 96 -11.27 14.05 -4.86
C PHE A 96 -11.45 15.37 -5.59
N ASP A 97 -11.77 16.42 -4.83
CA ASP A 97 -11.75 17.79 -5.37
C ASP A 97 -10.31 18.16 -5.81
N PRO A 98 -10.12 18.80 -6.98
CA PRO A 98 -8.80 19.22 -7.45
C PRO A 98 -8.03 20.11 -6.46
N ASP A 99 -8.73 20.91 -5.65
CA ASP A 99 -8.13 21.76 -4.62
C ASP A 99 -7.69 20.96 -3.37
N GLN A 100 -8.12 19.70 -3.25
CA GLN A 100 -7.81 18.81 -2.13
C GLN A 100 -6.78 17.75 -2.52
N LEU A 101 -6.97 17.09 -3.66
CA LEU A 101 -5.99 16.17 -4.20
C LEU A 101 -5.90 16.35 -5.71
N ALA A 102 -4.87 17.09 -6.13
CA ALA A 102 -4.72 17.51 -7.51
C ALA A 102 -4.29 16.38 -8.45
N TYR A 103 -4.99 16.25 -9.57
CA TYR A 103 -4.55 15.49 -10.75
C TYR A 103 -5.33 16.00 -11.97
N GLY A 104 -4.67 16.77 -12.83
CA GLY A 104 -5.37 17.50 -13.91
C GLY A 104 -6.45 18.45 -13.37
N ASP A 105 -7.49 18.68 -14.16
CA ASP A 105 -8.61 19.57 -13.81
C ASP A 105 -9.74 18.87 -13.03
N ASP A 106 -9.76 17.52 -13.02
CA ASP A 106 -10.86 16.72 -12.46
C ASP A 106 -10.56 16.20 -11.04
N GLY A 107 -9.33 16.37 -10.55
CA GLY A 107 -8.88 15.87 -9.26
C GLY A 107 -8.55 14.38 -9.29
N ALA A 108 -7.81 13.93 -8.28
CA ALA A 108 -7.27 12.58 -8.24
C ALA A 108 -8.31 11.55 -7.80
N ARG A 109 -8.33 10.40 -8.47
CA ARG A 109 -8.95 9.15 -8.02
C ARG A 109 -7.83 8.12 -7.80
N PRO A 110 -7.05 8.25 -6.72
CA PRO A 110 -5.81 7.50 -6.56
C PRO A 110 -6.06 6.00 -6.51
N ALA A 111 -5.16 5.23 -7.12
CA ALA A 111 -5.10 3.78 -6.99
C ALA A 111 -3.65 3.31 -6.86
N ALA A 112 -3.44 2.23 -6.11
CA ALA A 112 -2.14 1.60 -5.96
C ALA A 112 -2.25 0.08 -6.06
N TRP A 113 -1.24 -0.54 -6.67
CA TRP A 113 -1.06 -1.98 -6.81
C TRP A 113 0.30 -2.37 -6.25
N ASN A 114 0.35 -3.47 -5.49
CA ASN A 114 1.58 -4.09 -5.01
C ASN A 114 1.55 -5.59 -5.31
N SER A 115 2.68 -6.15 -5.73
CA SER A 115 2.84 -7.59 -5.89
C SER A 115 4.27 -8.00 -5.55
N GLU A 116 4.42 -9.05 -4.74
CA GLU A 116 5.72 -9.53 -4.28
C GLU A 116 5.77 -11.06 -4.35
N LEU A 117 6.85 -11.60 -4.94
CA LEU A 117 7.18 -13.03 -4.89
C LEU A 117 8.45 -13.20 -4.06
N ALA A 118 8.37 -14.07 -3.05
CA ALA A 118 9.51 -14.43 -2.22
C ALA A 118 9.80 -15.94 -2.29
N TYR A 119 11.08 -16.27 -2.12
CA TYR A 119 11.62 -17.62 -2.04
C TYR A 119 12.47 -17.75 -0.78
N THR A 120 12.06 -18.64 0.11
CA THR A 120 12.75 -18.97 1.35
C THR A 120 13.62 -20.20 1.16
N THR A 121 14.89 -20.11 1.57
CA THR A 121 15.87 -21.19 1.48
C THR A 121 16.86 -21.12 2.64
N GLU A 122 17.79 -22.06 2.69
CA GLU A 122 18.88 -22.05 3.65
C GLU A 122 20.21 -21.80 2.94
N LEU A 123 20.92 -20.72 3.33
CA LEU A 123 22.29 -20.45 2.91
C LEU A 123 23.17 -20.35 4.14
N LEU A 124 24.32 -21.04 4.13
CA LEU A 124 25.25 -21.06 5.27
C LEU A 124 24.61 -21.51 6.59
N ALA A 125 23.68 -22.47 6.53
CA ALA A 125 22.88 -22.94 7.67
C ALA A 125 22.03 -21.83 8.32
N ARG A 126 21.67 -20.80 7.54
CA ARG A 126 20.82 -19.68 7.93
C ARG A 126 19.64 -19.55 6.99
N GLU A 127 18.46 -19.38 7.55
CA GLU A 127 17.28 -19.04 6.76
C GLU A 127 17.54 -17.73 6.00
N THR A 128 17.28 -17.76 4.70
CA THR A 128 17.48 -16.67 3.78
C THR A 128 16.26 -16.54 2.88
N VAL A 129 15.73 -15.34 2.76
CA VAL A 129 14.60 -14.99 1.90
C VAL A 129 15.09 -14.07 0.81
N PHE A 130 14.82 -14.43 -0.44
CA PHE A 130 14.96 -13.54 -1.59
C PHE A 130 13.57 -13.12 -2.04
N ALA A 131 13.35 -11.84 -2.32
CA ALA A 131 12.08 -11.36 -2.84
C ALA A 131 12.27 -10.41 -4.02
N ALA A 132 11.27 -10.40 -4.91
CA ALA A 132 11.14 -9.45 -5.99
C ALA A 132 9.73 -8.88 -5.97
N GLY A 133 9.63 -7.55 -6.09
CA GLY A 133 8.38 -6.81 -6.03
C GLY A 133 8.16 -5.91 -7.24
N TYR A 134 6.89 -5.69 -7.58
CA TYR A 134 6.44 -4.69 -8.53
C TYR A 134 5.27 -3.91 -7.92
N GLN A 135 5.40 -2.59 -7.94
CA GLN A 135 4.39 -1.65 -7.48
C GLN A 135 4.04 -0.69 -8.62
N GLN A 136 2.77 -0.27 -8.65
CA GLN A 136 2.29 0.74 -9.57
C GLN A 136 1.28 1.63 -8.88
N SER A 137 1.26 2.92 -9.21
CA SER A 137 0.24 3.85 -8.76
C SER A 137 -0.41 4.58 -9.94
N ARG A 138 -1.65 5.04 -9.76
CA ARG A 138 -2.38 5.89 -10.71
C ARG A 138 -2.98 7.07 -9.98
N GLU A 139 -2.90 8.24 -10.59
CA GLU A 139 -3.43 9.49 -10.03
C GLU A 139 -2.96 9.76 -8.59
N ALA A 140 -1.76 9.29 -8.25
CA ALA A 140 -1.19 9.38 -6.91
C ALA A 140 0.04 10.30 -6.86
N LEU A 141 0.22 11.13 -7.90
CA LEU A 141 1.33 12.08 -8.00
C LEU A 141 1.36 13.05 -6.81
N ALA A 142 0.20 13.59 -6.42
CA ALA A 142 0.06 14.46 -5.26
C ALA A 142 0.39 13.75 -3.93
N LEU A 143 0.34 12.42 -3.90
CA LEU A 143 0.73 11.59 -2.75
C LEU A 143 2.23 11.26 -2.73
N GLY A 144 3.01 11.80 -3.67
CA GLY A 144 4.45 11.57 -3.77
C GLY A 144 4.83 10.13 -4.13
N LEU A 145 3.89 9.33 -4.65
CA LEU A 145 4.15 7.96 -5.07
C LEU A 145 4.73 7.92 -6.50
N PRO A 146 5.73 7.05 -6.77
CA PRO A 146 6.18 6.84 -8.13
C PRO A 146 5.08 6.14 -8.95
N GLU A 147 5.08 6.35 -10.27
CA GLU A 147 4.14 5.67 -11.15
C GLU A 147 4.40 4.16 -11.13
N GLN A 148 5.68 3.75 -11.16
CA GLN A 148 6.08 2.34 -11.12
C GLN A 148 7.32 2.17 -10.23
N ARG A 149 7.38 1.06 -9.48
CA ARG A 149 8.55 0.69 -8.69
C ARG A 149 8.85 -0.81 -8.82
N LEU A 150 10.11 -1.13 -9.10
CA LEU A 150 10.67 -2.49 -9.06
C LEU A 150 11.52 -2.64 -7.80
N ILE A 151 11.34 -3.75 -7.09
CA ILE A 151 12.03 -4.01 -5.81
C ILE A 151 12.74 -5.36 -5.88
N ALA A 152 13.95 -5.43 -5.36
CA ALA A 152 14.66 -6.67 -5.10
C ALA A 152 15.23 -6.64 -3.68
N SER A 153 15.00 -7.71 -2.91
CA SER A 153 15.47 -7.78 -1.53
C SER A 153 16.06 -9.14 -1.18
N ALA A 154 16.94 -9.15 -0.20
CA ALA A 154 17.52 -10.32 0.41
C ALA A 154 17.58 -10.14 1.92
N SER A 155 17.05 -11.10 2.68
CA SER A 155 17.07 -11.10 4.13
C SER A 155 17.65 -12.40 4.65
N MET A 156 18.54 -12.35 5.64
CA MET A 156 19.15 -13.53 6.26
C MET A 156 19.16 -13.41 7.77
N THR A 157 18.77 -14.50 8.44
CA THR A 157 18.92 -14.63 9.90
C THR A 157 20.39 -14.85 10.23
N ILE A 158 21.09 -13.82 10.71
CA ILE A 158 22.53 -13.88 10.97
C ILE A 158 22.86 -14.48 12.35
N LEU A 159 21.98 -14.27 13.33
CA LEU A 159 22.04 -14.78 14.70
C LEU A 159 20.63 -15.15 15.14
N ALA A 160 20.48 -15.88 16.25
CA ALA A 160 19.16 -16.15 16.80
C ALA A 160 18.43 -14.83 17.09
N GLY A 161 17.21 -14.70 16.56
CA GLY A 161 16.41 -13.48 16.66
C GLY A 161 16.97 -12.26 15.91
N THR A 162 18.05 -12.39 15.12
CA THR A 162 18.66 -11.24 14.41
C THR A 162 18.68 -11.44 12.90
N THR A 163 18.07 -10.51 12.17
CA THR A 163 17.97 -10.55 10.71
C THR A 163 18.63 -9.33 10.08
N LEU A 164 19.48 -9.57 9.07
CA LEU A 164 20.01 -8.53 8.19
C LEU A 164 19.23 -8.56 6.87
N SER A 165 18.69 -7.42 6.47
CA SER A 165 17.96 -7.24 5.22
C SER A 165 18.65 -6.19 4.35
N LEU A 166 18.76 -6.48 3.06
CA LEU A 166 19.18 -5.56 2.01
C LEU A 166 18.04 -5.42 1.01
N GLU A 167 17.79 -4.22 0.55
CA GLU A 167 16.78 -3.92 -0.46
C GLU A 167 17.31 -2.90 -1.45
N TYR A 168 17.02 -3.12 -2.72
CA TYR A 168 17.20 -2.17 -3.79
C TYR A 168 15.86 -1.90 -4.46
N TYR A 169 15.58 -0.64 -4.76
CA TYR A 169 14.42 -0.27 -5.57
C TYR A 169 14.82 0.63 -6.74
N TYR A 170 14.04 0.55 -7.80
CA TYR A 170 14.11 1.43 -8.98
C TYR A 170 12.70 1.96 -9.26
N ASP A 171 12.59 3.27 -9.38
CA ASP A 171 11.35 4.02 -9.54
C ASP A 171 11.31 4.69 -10.91
N GLN A 172 10.13 4.73 -11.50
CA GLN A 172 9.82 5.60 -12.62
C GLN A 172 8.75 6.58 -12.14
N ASP A 173 9.04 7.88 -12.29
CA ASP A 173 8.07 8.93 -12.04
C ASP A 173 7.03 9.00 -13.17
N TYR A 174 5.91 9.65 -12.87
CA TYR A 174 4.87 9.96 -13.85
C TYR A 174 5.43 10.76 -15.02
N ALA A 175 4.87 10.54 -16.21
CA ALA A 175 5.24 11.30 -17.40
C ALA A 175 4.97 12.81 -17.22
N VAL A 176 5.76 13.65 -17.91
CA VAL A 176 5.57 15.11 -17.94
C VAL A 176 4.17 15.52 -18.43
N ALA A 177 3.56 14.71 -19.30
CA ALA A 177 2.20 14.95 -19.77
C ALA A 177 1.14 14.83 -18.65
N ASP A 178 1.45 14.06 -17.60
CA ASP A 178 0.60 13.80 -16.44
C ASP A 178 1.03 14.65 -15.23
N GLY A 179 1.96 15.59 -15.41
CA GLY A 179 2.44 16.51 -14.38
C GLY A 179 3.67 16.04 -13.60
N GLY A 180 4.18 14.84 -13.85
CA GLY A 180 5.41 14.34 -13.24
C GLY A 180 6.67 14.86 -13.95
N THR A 181 7.83 14.33 -13.54
CA THR A 181 9.13 14.67 -14.12
C THR A 181 9.53 13.74 -15.27
N GLY A 182 8.97 12.54 -15.32
CA GLY A 182 9.38 11.45 -16.21
C GLY A 182 10.80 10.93 -15.93
N GLU A 183 11.38 11.27 -14.78
CA GLU A 183 12.71 10.82 -14.37
C GLU A 183 12.67 9.47 -13.65
N ASP A 184 13.84 8.84 -13.58
CA ASP A 184 14.05 7.59 -12.88
C ASP A 184 14.69 7.83 -11.51
N GLY A 185 14.27 7.07 -10.50
CA GLY A 185 14.84 7.05 -9.15
C GLY A 185 15.39 5.68 -8.79
N TYR A 186 16.31 5.63 -7.82
CA TYR A 186 16.73 4.37 -7.23
C TYR A 186 17.20 4.58 -5.79
N GLY A 187 17.12 3.53 -4.99
CA GLY A 187 17.58 3.55 -3.62
C GLY A 187 18.05 2.20 -3.12
N PHE A 188 18.79 2.25 -2.03
CA PHE A 188 19.30 1.07 -1.35
C PHE A 188 19.10 1.20 0.15
N THR A 189 18.49 0.18 0.75
CA THR A 189 18.20 0.12 2.17
C THR A 189 18.92 -1.05 2.80
N THR A 190 19.47 -0.84 4.00
CA THR A 190 20.01 -1.90 4.85
C THR A 190 19.32 -1.83 6.20
N ARG A 191 18.77 -2.95 6.67
CA ARG A 191 18.07 -3.04 7.96
C ARG A 191 18.66 -4.17 8.80
N LEU A 192 18.91 -3.89 10.06
CA LEU A 192 19.22 -4.90 11.08
C LEU A 192 18.07 -4.93 12.08
N ALA A 193 17.40 -6.07 12.22
CA ALA A 193 16.27 -6.26 13.12
C ALA A 193 16.59 -7.31 14.18
N TYR A 194 16.10 -7.09 15.40
CA TYR A 194 16.19 -8.05 16.52
C TYR A 194 14.78 -8.28 17.12
N GLU A 195 14.38 -9.53 17.26
CA GLU A 195 13.11 -9.96 17.88
C GLU A 195 13.39 -10.81 19.13
N PHE A 196 12.63 -10.57 20.22
CA PHE A 196 12.82 -11.14 21.55
C PHE A 196 11.76 -12.17 21.95
#